data_AF-A0A381L156-F1
#
_entry.id   AF-A0A381L156-F1
#
_cell.length_a   1.000
_cell.length_b   1.000
_cell.length_c   1.000
_cell.angle_alpha   90.00
_cell.angle_beta   90.00
_cell.angle_gamma   90.00
#
_symmetry.space_group_name_H-M   'P 1'
#
loop_
_entity.id
_entity.type
_entity.pdbx_description
1 polymer ?
#
loop_
_entity_poly.entity_id
_entity_poly.type
_entity_poly.pdbx_seq_one_letter_code
_entity_poly.pdbx_strand_id
1 'polypeptide(L)'
;MKFLSAASLAAFSGLQLLAAAFGPDAHFLCSQDHKIYISEIHQQENRKYYTAAEPNDPRGPNGEQYSAHRFTREGFNGETIRYLIQPAIEYPHNRVFDKIEGDWRPCLYHES
;
A
#
# COMPACT_ATOMS: atom_id res chain seq x y z
N MET A 1 6.44 28.24 47.02
CA MET A 1 6.70 27.25 45.95
C MET A 1 5.58 27.38 44.93
N LYS A 2 5.90 27.61 43.65
CA LYS A 2 4.89 27.81 42.60
C LYS A 2 4.31 26.45 42.25
N PHE A 3 3.05 26.25 42.63
CA PHE A 3 2.29 25.06 42.27
C PHE A 3 2.17 25.01 40.75
N LEU A 4 2.91 24.09 40.13
CA LEU A 4 2.71 23.73 38.74
C LEU A 4 1.32 23.10 38.67
N SER A 5 0.38 23.90 38.17
CA SER A 5 -1.02 23.60 38.02
C SER A 5 -1.22 22.22 37.36
N ALA A 6 -2.10 21.41 37.94
CA ALA A 6 -2.54 20.12 37.39
C ALA A 6 -3.03 20.22 35.93
N ALA A 7 -3.39 21.41 35.46
CA ALA A 7 -3.72 21.69 34.07
C ALA A 7 -2.58 21.39 33.08
N SER A 8 -1.32 21.52 33.49
CA SER A 8 -0.18 21.27 32.61
C SER A 8 0.07 19.78 32.35
N LEU A 9 -0.32 18.90 33.28
CA LEU A 9 -0.16 17.44 33.11
C LEU A 9 -1.23 16.84 32.20
N ALA A 10 -2.48 17.32 32.30
CA ALA A 10 -3.59 16.83 31.46
C ALA A 10 -3.40 17.17 29.97
N ALA A 11 -2.81 18.33 29.66
CA ALA A 11 -2.54 18.75 28.29
C ALA A 11 -1.51 17.86 27.57
N PHE A 12 -0.52 17.32 28.29
CA PHE A 12 0.48 16.42 27.71
C PHE A 12 -0.05 14.99 27.46
N SER A 13 -0.93 14.47 28.33
CA SER A 13 -1.59 13.18 28.12
C SER A 13 -2.52 13.18 26.90
N GLY A 14 -3.21 14.29 26.63
CA GLY A 14 -4.04 14.43 25.43
C GLY A 14 -3.24 14.44 24.12
N LEU A 15 -2.04 15.02 24.14
CA LEU A 15 -1.16 15.08 22.96
C LEU A 15 -0.56 13.70 22.59
N GLN A 16 -0.25 12.86 23.58
CA GLN A 16 0.27 11.50 23.35
C GLN A 16 -0.80 10.55 22.78
N LEU A 17 -2.07 10.73 23.15
CA LEU A 17 -3.17 9.95 22.59
C LEU A 17 -3.45 10.28 21.11
N LEU A 18 -3.19 11.52 20.68
CA LEU A 18 -3.33 11.90 19.27
C LEU A 18 -2.22 11.32 18.38
N ALA A 19 -1.02 11.10 18.93
CA ALA A 19 0.09 10.51 18.19
C ALA A 19 -0.08 9.00 17.94
N ALA A 20 -0.82 8.29 18.80
CA ALA A 20 -1.12 6.86 18.63
C ALA A 20 -2.14 6.57 17.52
N ALA A 21 -2.86 7.59 17.03
CA ALA A 21 -3.82 7.43 15.94
C ALA A 21 -3.17 7.43 14.55
N PHE A 22 -1.88 7.78 14.44
CA PHE A 22 -1.12 7.81 13.20
C PHE A 22 0.05 6.83 13.28
N GLY A 23 -0.26 5.55 13.46
CA GLY A 23 0.69 4.49 13.12
C GLY A 23 1.02 4.53 11.61
N PRO A 24 2.17 4.01 11.17
CA PRO A 24 2.47 3.92 9.75
C PRO A 24 1.36 3.11 9.03
N ASP A 25 0.76 3.64 7.98
CA ASP A 25 -0.25 2.88 7.24
C ASP A 25 0.37 1.60 6.63
N ALA A 26 -0.34 0.48 6.76
CA ALA A 26 0.05 -0.77 6.13
C ALA A 26 0.19 -0.59 4.60
N HIS A 27 1.30 -1.08 4.04
CA HIS A 27 1.66 -0.80 2.65
C HIS A 27 2.43 -1.94 2.00
N PHE A 28 2.46 -1.91 0.68
CA PHE A 28 3.37 -2.69 -0.14
C PHE A 28 4.58 -1.84 -0.49
N LEU A 29 5.77 -2.35 -0.19
CA LEU A 29 7.04 -1.77 -0.60
C LEU A 29 7.47 -2.39 -1.93
N CYS A 30 7.47 -1.57 -2.97
CA CYS A 30 7.92 -1.93 -4.31
C CYS A 30 9.36 -1.45 -4.55
N SER A 31 9.87 -1.63 -5.76
CA SER A 31 11.15 -1.05 -6.17
C SER A 31 11.14 0.48 -6.09
N GLN A 32 12.35 1.04 -6.03
CA GLN A 32 12.58 2.46 -5.85
C GLN A 32 11.84 3.03 -4.62
N ASP A 33 11.75 2.27 -3.52
CA ASP A 33 11.07 2.67 -2.27
C ASP A 33 9.61 3.17 -2.44
N HIS A 34 8.98 2.82 -3.56
CA HIS A 34 7.60 3.21 -3.80
C HIS A 34 6.66 2.43 -2.88
N LYS A 35 5.88 3.18 -2.12
CA LYS A 35 4.87 2.62 -1.21
C LYS A 35 3.49 2.71 -1.85
N ILE A 36 2.80 1.57 -1.86
CA ILE A 36 1.39 1.48 -2.23
C ILE A 36 0.63 1.12 -0.96
N TYR A 37 -0.09 2.09 -0.41
CA TYR A 37 -0.79 1.94 0.86
C TYR A 37 -2.10 1.18 0.67
N ILE A 38 -2.47 0.35 1.65
CA ILE A 38 -3.76 -0.35 1.65
C ILE A 38 -4.92 0.65 1.59
N SER A 39 -4.79 1.80 2.25
CA SER A 39 -5.76 2.89 2.22
C SER A 39 -6.00 3.43 0.81
N GLU A 40 -4.95 3.52 -0.02
CA GLU A 40 -5.06 3.91 -1.42
C GLU A 40 -5.78 2.84 -2.25
N ILE A 41 -5.46 1.57 -2.03
CA ILE A 41 -6.10 0.45 -2.73
C ILE A 41 -7.60 0.45 -2.44
N HIS A 42 -8.00 0.57 -1.17
CA HIS A 42 -9.42 0.63 -0.78
C HIS A 42 -10.16 1.83 -1.39
N GLN A 43 -9.52 2.99 -1.53
CA GLN A 43 -10.12 4.13 -2.23
C GLN A 43 -10.33 3.84 -3.73
N GLN A 44 -9.49 2.98 -4.31
CA GLN A 44 -9.51 2.59 -5.72
C GLN A 44 -10.25 1.27 -5.97
N GLU A 45 -10.86 0.63 -4.96
CA GLU A 45 -11.64 -0.62 -5.08
C GLU A 45 -12.98 -0.48 -5.83
N ASN A 46 -13.13 0.55 -6.67
CA ASN A 46 -14.23 0.58 -7.60
C ASN A 46 -14.01 -0.50 -8.68
N ARG A 47 -14.98 -1.43 -8.85
CA ARG A 47 -14.94 -2.52 -9.84
C ARG A 47 -14.55 -2.08 -11.25
N LYS A 48 -14.76 -0.81 -11.61
CA LYS A 48 -14.35 -0.22 -12.89
C LYS A 48 -12.83 -0.21 -13.13
N TYR A 49 -12.02 -0.24 -12.06
CA TYR A 49 -10.57 -0.18 -12.15
C TYR A 49 -9.89 -1.54 -12.33
N TYR A 50 -10.58 -2.63 -11.96
CA TYR A 50 -10.13 -3.99 -12.17
C TYR A 50 -10.62 -4.49 -13.53
N THR A 51 -9.69 -4.64 -14.47
CA THR A 51 -9.98 -5.18 -15.80
C THR A 51 -9.57 -6.65 -15.90
N ALA A 52 -9.94 -7.32 -17.00
CA ALA A 52 -9.53 -8.70 -17.25
C ALA A 52 -7.99 -8.84 -17.22
N ALA A 53 -7.52 -10.05 -16.90
CA ALA A 53 -6.10 -10.38 -16.95
C ALA A 53 -5.53 -10.17 -18.36
N GLU A 54 -4.33 -9.60 -18.45
CA GLU A 54 -3.57 -9.45 -19.69
C GLU A 54 -2.61 -10.65 -19.88
N PRO A 55 -2.18 -10.97 -21.11
CA PRO A 55 -1.09 -11.90 -21.32
C PRO A 55 0.15 -11.49 -20.51
N ASN A 56 0.77 -12.48 -19.85
CA ASN A 56 1.94 -12.33 -18.97
C ASN A 56 1.68 -11.66 -17.61
N ASP A 57 0.43 -11.42 -17.22
CA ASP A 57 0.16 -11.04 -15.84
C ASP A 57 0.53 -12.15 -14.86
N PRO A 58 0.91 -11.80 -13.62
CA PRO A 58 1.16 -12.77 -12.56
C PRO A 58 -0.08 -13.66 -12.36
N ARG A 59 0.15 -14.97 -12.32
CA ARG A 59 -0.91 -15.95 -12.04
C ARG A 59 -1.00 -16.25 -10.54
N GLY A 60 -2.11 -16.86 -10.15
CA GLY A 60 -2.26 -17.47 -8.84
C GLY A 60 -1.35 -18.68 -8.63
N PRO A 61 -1.26 -19.16 -7.37
CA PRO A 61 -0.44 -20.32 -7.02
C PRO A 61 -0.85 -21.59 -7.77
N ASN A 62 -2.12 -21.71 -8.22
CA ASN A 62 -2.58 -22.84 -9.03
C ASN A 62 -2.76 -22.48 -10.52
N GLY A 63 -2.15 -21.37 -10.96
CA GLY A 63 -2.19 -20.93 -12.35
C GLY A 63 -3.44 -20.13 -12.74
N GLU A 64 -4.23 -19.68 -11.76
CA GLU A 64 -5.42 -18.86 -11.99
C GLU A 64 -5.06 -17.48 -12.57
N GLN A 65 -5.95 -16.94 -13.39
CA GLN A 65 -5.87 -15.57 -13.87
C GLN A 65 -6.79 -14.69 -13.01
N TYR A 66 -6.27 -13.57 -12.51
CA TYR A 66 -7.04 -12.60 -11.74
C TYR A 66 -7.27 -11.33 -12.55
N SER A 67 -8.45 -10.72 -12.38
CA SER A 67 -8.62 -9.34 -12.79
C SER A 67 -7.61 -8.45 -12.08
N ALA A 68 -7.16 -7.39 -12.73
CA ALA A 68 -6.11 -6.56 -12.19
C ALA A 68 -6.37 -5.07 -12.43
N HIS A 69 -5.98 -4.25 -11.46
CA HIS A 69 -5.84 -2.82 -11.63
C HIS A 69 -4.40 -2.52 -12.05
N ARG A 70 -4.22 -1.82 -13.18
CA ARG A 70 -2.90 -1.44 -13.71
C ARG A 70 -2.81 0.07 -13.80
N PHE A 71 -1.71 0.62 -13.32
CA PHE A 71 -1.42 2.05 -13.37
C PHE A 71 0.08 2.28 -13.49
N THR A 72 0.48 3.53 -13.70
CA THR A 72 1.87 3.92 -13.81
C THR A 72 2.19 5.03 -12.84
N ARG A 73 3.42 5.03 -12.31
CA ARG A 73 3.99 6.18 -11.58
C ARG A 73 5.37 6.51 -12.14
N GLU A 74 5.75 7.77 -12.03
CA GLU A 74 7.11 8.20 -12.31
C GLU A 74 8.03 7.78 -11.15
N GLY A 75 9.13 7.10 -11.48
CA GLY A 75 10.19 6.71 -10.55
C GLY A 75 11.14 7.87 -10.25
N PHE A 76 12.01 7.68 -9.26
CA PHE A 76 12.98 8.71 -8.86
C PHE A 76 14.01 9.07 -9.94
N ASN A 77 14.22 8.18 -10.90
CA ASN A 77 15.08 8.39 -12.06
C ASN A 77 14.34 8.97 -13.29
N GLY A 78 13.06 9.34 -13.16
CA GLY A 78 12.21 9.80 -14.25
C GLY A 78 11.67 8.68 -15.14
N GLU A 79 11.97 7.42 -14.85
CA GLU A 79 11.41 6.29 -15.59
C GLU A 79 9.95 6.06 -15.20
N THR A 80 9.13 5.64 -16.15
CA THR A 80 7.75 5.25 -15.86
C THR A 80 7.70 3.80 -15.38
N ILE A 81 7.33 3.59 -14.12
CA ILE A 81 7.14 2.26 -13.53
C ILE A 81 5.68 1.85 -13.67
N ARG A 82 5.43 0.64 -14.17
CA ARG A 82 4.09 0.07 -14.26
C ARG A 82 3.82 -0.80 -13.03
N TYR A 83 2.65 -0.62 -12.44
CA TYR A 83 2.15 -1.38 -11.31
C TYR A 83 0.96 -2.23 -11.70
N LEU A 84 0.76 -3.30 -10.94
CA LEU A 84 -0.36 -4.21 -11.08
C LEU A 84 -0.84 -4.66 -9.70
N ILE A 85 -2.13 -4.50 -9.45
CA ILE A 85 -2.79 -4.93 -8.22
C ILE A 85 -3.81 -6.00 -8.58
N GLN A 86 -3.75 -7.14 -7.91
CA GLN A 86 -4.70 -8.24 -8.02
C GLN A 86 -5.40 -8.48 -6.69
N PRO A 87 -6.71 -8.81 -6.68
CA PRO A 87 -7.36 -9.30 -5.49
C PRO A 87 -6.77 -10.66 -5.08
N ALA A 88 -6.69 -10.90 -3.79
CA ALA A 88 -6.24 -12.16 -3.21
C ALA A 88 -7.18 -12.62 -2.09
N ILE A 89 -7.21 -13.92 -1.85
CA ILE A 89 -8.05 -14.51 -0.80
C ILE A 89 -7.39 -14.29 0.57
N GLU A 90 -6.07 -14.43 0.63
CA GLU A 90 -5.26 -14.29 1.85
C GLU A 90 -5.01 -12.82 2.19
N TYR A 91 -4.92 -12.51 3.49
CA TYR A 91 -4.51 -11.19 3.98
C TYR A 91 -3.17 -10.78 3.36
N PRO A 92 -2.99 -9.54 2.87
CA PRO A 92 -3.85 -8.35 3.00
C PRO A 92 -4.92 -8.20 1.90
N HIS A 93 -5.42 -9.32 1.37
CA HIS A 93 -6.44 -9.42 0.31
C HIS A 93 -6.07 -8.83 -1.04
N ASN A 94 -4.80 -8.44 -1.20
CA ASN A 94 -4.26 -7.86 -2.41
C ASN A 94 -2.85 -8.42 -2.67
N ARG A 95 -2.51 -8.57 -3.93
CA ARG A 95 -1.14 -8.82 -4.41
C ARG A 95 -0.74 -7.65 -5.28
N VAL A 96 0.37 -7.02 -4.94
CA VAL A 96 0.89 -5.86 -5.67
C VAL A 96 2.20 -6.23 -6.34
N PHE A 97 2.35 -5.79 -7.58
CA PHE A 97 3.52 -6.03 -8.40
C PHE A 97 3.97 -4.75 -9.06
N ASP A 98 5.26 -4.64 -9.29
CA ASP A 98 5.85 -3.67 -10.20
C ASP A 98 6.53 -4.36 -11.37
N LYS A 99 6.60 -3.67 -12.50
CA LYS A 99 7.23 -4.19 -13.71
C LYS A 99 8.65 -3.64 -13.81
N ILE A 100 9.64 -4.51 -13.63
CA ILE A 100 11.06 -4.18 -13.66
C ILE A 100 11.71 -5.00 -14.77
N GLU A 101 12.44 -4.35 -15.67
CA GLU A 101 13.17 -5.02 -16.77
C GLU A 101 12.28 -5.92 -17.65
N GLY A 102 10.96 -5.66 -17.69
CA GLY A 102 10.00 -6.44 -18.47
C GLY A 102 9.25 -7.52 -17.67
N ASP A 103 9.71 -7.83 -16.46
CA ASP A 103 9.13 -8.86 -15.60
C ASP A 103 8.35 -8.26 -14.42
N TRP A 104 7.29 -8.93 -14.02
CA TRP A 104 6.53 -8.57 -12.83
C TRP A 104 7.22 -9.10 -11.57
N ARG A 105 7.54 -8.22 -10.63
CA ARG A 105 8.10 -8.59 -9.33
C ARG A 105 7.10 -8.26 -8.22
N PRO A 106 6.91 -9.16 -7.23
CA PRO A 106 5.99 -8.90 -6.14
C PRO A 106 6.55 -7.83 -5.20
N CYS A 107 5.70 -6.90 -4.80
CA CYS A 107 6.01 -5.95 -3.74
C CYS A 107 5.79 -6.61 -2.37
N LEU A 108 6.66 -6.31 -1.41
CA LEU A 108 6.60 -6.91 -0.08
C LEU A 108 5.58 -6.16 0.78
N TYR A 109 4.72 -6.91 1.47
CA TYR A 109 3.77 -6.33 2.40
C TYR A 109 4.45 -6.01 3.74
N HIS A 110 4.20 -4.82 4.24
CA HIS A 110 4.66 -4.34 5.54
C HIS A 110 3.45 -3.89 6.37
N GLU A 111 3.31 -4.52 7.52
CA GLU A 111 2.39 -4.12 8.59
C GLU A 111 3.17 -3.34 9.65
N SER A 112 2.60 -2.25 10.13
CA SER A 112 3.19 -1.36 11.14
C SER A 112 3.06 -1.87 12.55
#